data_AF-A0A349VMR4-F1
#
_entry.id   AF-A0A349VMR4-F1
#
_cell.length_a   1.000
_cell.length_b   1.000
_cell.length_c   1.000
_cell.angle_alpha   90.00
_cell.angle_beta   90.00
_cell.angle_gamma   90.00
#
_symmetry.space_group_name_H-M   'P 1'
#
loop_
_entity.id
_entity.type
_entity.pdbx_description
1 polymer ?
#
loop_
_entity_poly.entity_id
_entity_poly.type
_entity_poly.pdbx_seq_one_letter_code
_entity_poly.pdbx_strand_id
1 'polypeptide(L)'
;MSPLPQEDVLVVPRSVLEQAGLFQGFCGDVEKYLPILLDPNQTLWMPREKAEEDPSFKQLIPYCLLAWSDPDGVTQYFSYTRGGGQGEARLRTKRSIGVGGHIASTDGEHGDNASYEAGMLRELKEEVAISG
;
A
#
# COMPACT_ATOMS: atom_id res chain seq x y z
N MET A 1 8.70 -10.01 27.04
CA MET A 1 7.83 -9.76 25.89
C MET A 1 8.45 -10.48 24.71
N SER A 2 7.73 -11.39 24.07
CA SER A 2 8.22 -12.01 22.83
C SER A 2 8.43 -10.91 21.81
N PRO A 3 9.54 -10.89 21.03
CA PRO A 3 9.65 -9.95 19.93
C PRO A 3 8.42 -10.15 19.03
N LEU A 4 7.78 -9.04 18.64
CA LEU A 4 6.77 -9.08 17.59
C LEU A 4 7.42 -9.77 16.39
N PRO A 5 6.74 -10.72 15.72
CA PRO A 5 7.29 -11.36 14.54
C PRO A 5 7.70 -10.27 13.56
N GLN A 6 8.95 -10.34 13.10
CA GLN A 6 9.53 -9.38 12.17
C GLN A 6 8.72 -9.44 10.87
N GLU A 7 7.92 -8.40 10.61
CA GLU A 7 7.13 -8.24 9.39
C GLU A 7 8.08 -7.81 8.26
N ASP A 8 8.33 -8.68 7.29
CA ASP A 8 9.07 -8.32 6.08
C ASP A 8 8.08 -7.83 5.02
N VAL A 9 8.32 -6.63 4.49
CA VAL A 9 7.45 -5.92 3.56
C VAL A 9 8.07 -5.81 2.17
N LEU A 10 7.23 -5.70 1.15
CA LEU A 10 7.66 -5.57 -0.24
C LEU A 10 8.21 -4.17 -0.50
N VAL A 11 9.46 -4.10 -0.95
CA VAL A 11 10.10 -2.85 -1.35
C VAL A 11 10.74 -2.97 -2.72
N VAL A 12 10.99 -1.81 -3.31
CA VAL A 12 11.77 -1.66 -4.54
C VAL A 12 12.89 -0.64 -4.29
N PRO A 13 14.10 -0.81 -4.85
CA PRO A 13 15.14 0.21 -4.75
C PRO A 13 14.63 1.53 -5.34
N ARG A 14 14.91 2.64 -4.66
CA ARG A 14 14.53 3.98 -5.11
C ARG A 14 15.07 4.29 -6.51
N SER A 15 16.25 3.77 -6.85
CA SER A 15 16.86 3.93 -8.17
C SER A 15 15.98 3.37 -9.31
N VAL A 16 15.18 2.33 -9.06
CA VAL A 16 14.24 1.77 -10.04
C VAL A 16 13.10 2.76 -10.32
N LEU A 17 12.54 3.38 -9.28
CA LEU A 17 11.56 4.46 -9.42
C LEU A 17 12.16 5.68 -10.12
N GLU A 18 13.42 6.03 -9.82
CA GLU A 18 14.13 7.12 -10.48
C GLU A 18 14.35 6.86 -11.97
N GLN A 19 14.66 5.63 -12.35
CA GLN A 19 14.78 5.20 -13.75
C GLN A 19 13.44 5.26 -14.48
N ALA A 20 12.34 4.84 -13.84
CA ALA A 20 11.00 5.01 -14.39
C ALA A 20 10.62 6.50 -14.49
N GLY A 21 11.15 7.34 -13.61
CA GLY A 21 11.01 8.80 -13.64
C GLY A 21 10.25 9.30 -12.42
N LEU A 22 10.87 10.24 -11.71
CA LEU A 22 10.29 10.85 -10.51
C LEU A 22 9.17 11.83 -10.85
N PHE A 23 8.20 11.90 -9.95
CA PHE A 23 7.12 12.89 -9.96
C PHE A 23 6.74 13.28 -8.53
N GLN A 24 6.02 14.39 -8.41
CA GLN A 24 5.46 14.86 -7.15
C GLN A 24 3.93 14.83 -7.25
N GLY A 25 3.26 14.14 -6.33
CA GLY A 25 1.81 14.01 -6.32
C GLY A 25 1.35 12.67 -6.91
N PHE A 26 0.40 12.69 -7.86
CA PHE A 26 -0.15 11.50 -8.52
C PHE A 26 0.29 11.45 -9.98
N CYS A 27 0.68 10.27 -10.44
CA CYS A 27 0.92 9.96 -11.85
C CYS A 27 0.08 8.74 -12.23
N GLY A 28 -0.80 8.91 -13.22
CA GLY A 28 -1.73 7.87 -13.68
C GLY A 28 -1.18 6.98 -14.81
N ASP A 29 0.11 7.02 -15.09
CA ASP A 29 0.77 6.28 -16.18
C ASP A 29 1.06 4.83 -15.74
N VAL A 30 0.01 4.05 -15.49
CA VAL A 30 0.11 2.72 -14.87
C VAL A 30 0.98 1.79 -15.70
N GLU A 31 0.79 1.81 -17.03
CA GLU A 31 1.51 0.95 -17.98
C GLU A 31 3.03 1.18 -17.94
N LYS A 32 3.45 2.40 -17.60
CA LYS A 32 4.86 2.75 -17.45
C LYS A 32 5.46 2.26 -16.15
N TYR A 33 4.74 2.40 -15.03
CA TYR A 33 5.31 2.12 -13.69
C TYR A 33 5.10 0.69 -13.23
N LEU A 34 3.91 0.12 -13.42
CA LEU A 34 3.52 -1.14 -12.79
C LEU A 34 4.42 -2.33 -13.21
N PRO A 35 4.75 -2.52 -14.50
CA PRO A 35 5.62 -3.64 -14.91
C PRO A 35 7.04 -3.55 -14.36
N ILE A 36 7.51 -2.34 -14.03
CA ILE A 36 8.87 -2.10 -13.51
C ILE A 36 8.89 -2.24 -11.99
N LEU A 37 7.90 -1.65 -11.30
CA LEU A 37 7.85 -1.62 -9.84
C LEU A 37 7.41 -2.96 -9.23
N LEU A 38 6.72 -3.81 -9.99
CA LEU A 38 6.31 -5.16 -9.59
C LEU A 38 7.05 -6.27 -10.36
N ASP A 39 8.21 -5.95 -10.95
CA ASP A 39 9.12 -6.96 -11.48
C ASP A 39 9.82 -7.69 -10.31
N PRO A 40 9.66 -9.01 -10.15
CA PRO A 40 10.33 -9.80 -9.10
C PRO A 40 11.85 -9.67 -9.08
N ASN A 41 12.47 -9.30 -10.21
CA ASN A 41 13.91 -9.05 -10.29
C ASN A 41 14.32 -7.70 -9.66
N GLN A 42 13.37 -6.80 -9.45
CA GLN A 42 13.56 -5.47 -8.86
C GLN A 42 13.05 -5.38 -7.43
N THR A 43 12.09 -6.23 -7.06
CA THR A 43 11.51 -6.22 -5.71
C THR A 43 12.28 -7.07 -4.72
N LEU A 44 12.16 -6.75 -3.44
CA LEU A 44 12.77 -7.49 -2.35
C LEU A 44 11.93 -7.40 -1.08
N TRP A 45 12.05 -8.43 -0.24
CA TRP A 45 11.49 -8.46 1.10
C TRP A 45 12.47 -7.79 2.06
N MET A 46 12.00 -6.79 2.79
CA MET A 46 12.80 -6.04 3.76
C MET A 46 12.08 -5.96 5.10
N PRO A 47 12.79 -6.10 6.24
CA PRO A 47 12.18 -5.90 7.55
C PRO A 47 11.58 -4.50 7.63
N ARG A 48 10.31 -4.39 8.01
CA ARG A 48 9.56 -3.13 7.99
C ARG A 48 10.28 -1.99 8.71
N GLU A 49 10.81 -2.25 9.90
CA GLU A 49 11.56 -1.25 10.69
C GLU A 49 12.73 -0.65 9.88
N LYS A 50 13.42 -1.46 9.07
CA LYS A 50 14.50 -0.99 8.19
C LYS A 50 13.95 -0.22 6.99
N ALA A 51 12.87 -0.70 6.40
CA ALA A 51 12.24 -0.06 5.25
C ALA A 51 11.63 1.32 5.60
N GLU A 52 11.26 1.55 6.85
CA GLU A 52 10.77 2.85 7.35
C GLU A 52 11.91 3.88 7.50
N GLU A 53 13.13 3.42 7.77
CA GLU A 53 14.29 4.30 8.02
C GLU A 53 15.19 4.49 6.79
N ASP A 54 15.27 3.53 5.86
CA ASP A 54 16.17 3.58 4.71
C ASP A 54 15.51 4.22 3.47
N PRO A 55 15.85 5.47 3.12
CA PRO A 55 15.26 6.17 1.97
C PRO A 55 15.71 5.61 0.62
N SER A 56 16.69 4.70 0.60
CA SER A 56 17.19 4.01 -0.59
C SER A 56 16.20 2.98 -1.12
N PHE A 57 15.18 2.64 -0.33
CA PHE A 57 14.11 1.74 -0.72
C PHE A 57 12.75 2.46 -0.65
N LYS A 58 11.81 2.02 -1.49
CA LYS A 58 10.43 2.47 -1.49
C LYS A 58 9.54 1.29 -1.18
N GLN A 59 8.72 1.44 -0.14
CA GLN A 59 7.69 0.47 0.21
C GLN A 59 6.56 0.56 -0.81
N LEU A 60 6.15 -0.59 -1.34
CA LEU A 60 5.01 -0.68 -2.26
C LEU A 60 3.74 -0.86 -1.44
N ILE A 61 2.87 0.15 -1.48
CA ILE A 61 1.65 0.22 -0.68
C ILE A 61 0.44 0.21 -1.62
N PRO A 62 -0.31 -0.90 -1.71
CA PRO A 62 -1.63 -0.89 -2.33
C PRO A 62 -2.53 0.09 -1.62
N TYR A 63 -3.26 0.92 -2.38
CA TYR A 63 -4.14 1.95 -1.83
C TYR A 63 -5.45 1.98 -2.61
N CYS A 64 -6.52 1.55 -1.97
CA CYS A 64 -7.85 1.39 -2.57
C CYS A 64 -8.76 2.55 -2.19
N LEU A 65 -9.35 3.18 -3.20
CA LEU A 65 -10.50 4.08 -3.03
C LEU A 65 -11.78 3.27 -3.15
N LEU A 66 -12.66 3.37 -2.15
CA LEU A 66 -13.97 2.74 -2.19
C LEU A 66 -15.01 3.76 -2.62
N ALA A 67 -15.71 3.44 -3.71
CA ALA A 67 -16.75 4.26 -4.29
C ALA A 67 -18.04 3.45 -4.43
N TRP A 68 -19.17 4.09 -4.17
CA TRP A 68 -20.51 3.56 -4.42
C TRP A 68 -21.24 4.52 -5.33
N SER A 69 -21.95 4.01 -6.34
CA SER A 69 -22.79 4.84 -7.20
C SER A 69 -24.24 4.46 -6.99
N ASP A 70 -25.09 5.47 -6.77
CA ASP A 70 -26.53 5.26 -6.67
C ASP A 70 -27.16 4.95 -8.05
N PRO A 71 -28.44 4.51 -8.11
CA PRO A 71 -29.12 4.23 -9.37
C PRO A 71 -29.23 5.44 -10.32
N ASP A 72 -29.13 6.66 -9.80
CA ASP A 72 -29.18 7.91 -10.56
C ASP A 72 -27.78 8.33 -11.08
N GLY A 73 -26.75 7.55 -10.77
CA GLY A 73 -25.37 7.74 -11.24
C GLY A 73 -24.51 8.64 -10.36
N VAL A 74 -24.95 9.00 -9.15
CA VAL A 74 -24.17 9.81 -8.22
C VAL A 74 -23.15 8.95 -7.48
N THR A 75 -21.86 9.21 -7.72
CA THR A 75 -20.76 8.53 -7.02
C THR A 75 -20.48 9.18 -5.66
N GLN A 76 -20.44 8.36 -4.62
CA GLN A 76 -20.01 8.71 -3.27
C GLN A 76 -18.75 7.92 -2.92
N TYR A 77 -17.82 8.58 -2.23
CA TYR A 77 -16.58 7.97 -1.77
C TYR A 77 -16.61 7.71 -0.27
N PHE A 78 -16.15 6.52 0.13
CA PHE A 78 -15.99 6.19 1.53
C PHE A 78 -14.92 7.09 2.17
N SER A 79 -15.27 7.69 3.31
CA SER A 79 -14.33 8.43 4.14
C SER A 79 -14.53 8.05 5.60
N TYR A 80 -13.45 8.05 6.36
CA TYR A 80 -13.46 7.69 7.77
C TYR A 80 -12.51 8.58 8.57
N THR A 81 -12.75 8.65 9.88
CA THR A 81 -11.80 9.27 10.81
C THR A 81 -10.91 8.16 11.34
N ARG A 82 -9.58 8.34 11.26
CA ARG A 82 -8.64 7.34 11.75
C ARG A 82 -8.84 7.08 13.25
N GLY A 83 -8.87 5.81 13.64
CA GLY A 83 -8.91 5.39 15.04
C GLY A 83 -7.63 5.80 15.78
N GLY A 84 -7.73 6.00 17.10
CA GLY A 84 -6.63 6.48 17.95
C GLY A 84 -5.56 5.43 18.30
N GLY A 85 -5.20 4.54 17.36
CA GLY A 85 -4.08 3.60 17.54
C GLY A 85 -2.79 4.38 17.80
N GLN A 86 -2.02 3.94 18.82
CA GLN A 86 -0.79 4.60 19.24
C GLN A 86 0.20 4.74 18.07
N GLY A 87 0.49 5.97 17.63
CA GLY A 87 1.58 6.23 16.69
C GLY A 87 1.54 7.61 16.03
N GLU A 88 0.38 8.09 15.58
CA GLU A 88 0.30 9.33 14.79
C GLU A 88 -0.68 10.36 15.36
N ALA A 89 -0.27 11.06 16.42
CA ALA A 89 -1.03 12.18 17.00
C ALA A 89 -1.43 13.26 15.97
N ARG A 90 -0.66 13.40 14.87
CA ARG A 90 -0.89 14.37 13.79
C ARG A 90 -2.11 14.09 12.91
N LEU A 91 -2.61 12.86 12.87
CA LEU A 91 -3.74 12.45 12.00
C LEU A 91 -5.06 12.26 12.75
N ARG A 92 -5.06 12.41 14.08
CA ARG A 92 -6.17 12.06 14.98
C ARG A 92 -7.47 12.87 14.78
N THR A 93 -7.46 13.89 13.92
CA THR A 93 -8.63 14.73 13.61
C THR A 93 -8.89 14.90 12.11
N LYS A 94 -8.14 14.21 11.25
CA LYS A 94 -8.28 14.32 9.80
C LYS A 94 -9.13 13.16 9.27
N ARG A 95 -10.01 13.46 8.31
CA ARG A 95 -10.66 12.43 7.51
C ARG A 95 -9.66 11.85 6.53
N SER A 96 -9.71 10.53 6.34
CA SER A 96 -8.98 9.81 5.30
C SER A 96 -9.96 9.33 4.24
N ILE A 97 -9.47 9.26 3.00
CA ILE A 97 -10.17 8.71 1.84
C ILE A 97 -9.22 7.69 1.24
N GLY A 98 -9.60 6.42 1.33
CA GLY A 98 -8.81 5.29 0.86
C GLY A 98 -8.17 4.47 1.98
N VAL A 99 -8.01 3.19 1.72
CA VAL A 99 -7.50 2.15 2.63
C VAL A 99 -6.30 1.48 1.98
N GLY A 100 -5.26 1.19 2.74
CA GLY A 100 -4.07 0.53 2.23
C GLY A 100 -3.08 0.24 3.34
N GLY A 101 -2.12 -0.62 3.04
CA GLY A 101 -1.10 -1.06 3.98
C GLY A 101 0.02 -1.81 3.28
N HIS A 102 0.86 -2.47 4.06
CA HIS A 102 2.06 -3.10 3.53
C HIS A 102 1.70 -4.43 2.85
N ILE A 103 2.43 -4.76 1.78
CA ILE A 103 2.45 -6.12 1.26
C ILE A 103 3.47 -6.90 2.08
N ALA A 104 3.03 -7.93 2.79
CA ALA A 104 3.88 -8.78 3.61
C ALA A 104 4.41 -9.96 2.80
N SER A 105 5.53 -10.55 3.22
CA SER A 105 6.10 -11.76 2.59
C SER A 105 5.16 -12.98 2.66
N THR A 106 4.13 -12.93 3.51
CA THR A 106 3.06 -13.94 3.57
C THR A 106 1.95 -13.76 2.54
N ASP A 107 1.92 -12.62 1.83
CA ASP A 107 0.91 -12.33 0.80
C ASP A 107 1.27 -12.97 -0.55
N GLY A 108 2.53 -13.32 -0.76
CA GLY A 108 2.96 -14.10 -1.91
C GLY A 108 4.48 -14.27 -1.93
N GLU A 109 4.97 -15.25 -2.67
CA GLU A 109 6.39 -15.65 -2.60
C GLU A 109 7.33 -14.70 -3.34
N HIS A 110 6.88 -14.14 -4.46
CA HIS A 110 7.78 -13.55 -5.47
C HIS A 110 7.81 -12.03 -5.50
N GLY A 111 6.95 -11.34 -4.75
CA GLY A 111 6.91 -9.87 -4.79
C GLY A 111 6.36 -9.32 -6.12
N ASP A 112 5.56 -10.12 -6.82
CA ASP A 112 4.99 -9.81 -8.12
C ASP A 112 3.57 -9.21 -8.02
N ASN A 113 2.87 -9.16 -9.15
CA ASN A 113 1.47 -8.77 -9.22
C ASN A 113 0.57 -9.62 -8.31
N ALA A 114 0.87 -10.91 -8.11
CA ALA A 114 0.07 -11.76 -7.23
C ALA A 114 0.30 -11.42 -5.75
N SER A 115 1.55 -11.19 -5.34
CA SER A 115 1.86 -10.65 -4.00
C SER A 115 1.15 -9.31 -3.76
N TYR A 116 1.18 -8.41 -4.75
CA TYR A 116 0.50 -7.11 -4.68
C TYR A 116 -1.01 -7.26 -4.50
N GLU A 117 -1.66 -8.07 -5.32
CA GLU A 117 -3.11 -8.28 -5.26
C GLU A 117 -3.53 -8.94 -3.96
N ALA A 118 -2.81 -9.97 -3.51
CA ALA A 118 -3.10 -10.65 -2.25
C ALA A 118 -2.94 -9.73 -1.03
N GLY A 119 -1.87 -8.94 -0.98
CA GLY A 119 -1.66 -7.95 0.09
C GLY A 119 -2.73 -6.88 0.09
N MET A 120 -3.08 -6.34 -1.09
CA MET A 120 -4.19 -5.39 -1.25
C MET A 120 -5.51 -5.95 -0.70
N LEU A 121 -5.85 -7.20 -1.06
CA LEU A 121 -7.09 -7.84 -0.63
C LEU A 121 -7.10 -8.16 0.86
N ARG A 122 -5.96 -8.54 1.45
CA ARG A 122 -5.83 -8.77 2.90
C ARG A 122 -6.05 -7.47 3.66
N GLU A 123 -5.30 -6.42 3.35
CA GLU A 123 -5.40 -5.09 3.98
C GLU A 123 -6.83 -4.54 3.89
N LEU A 124 -7.47 -4.67 2.72
CA LEU A 124 -8.85 -4.22 2.56
C LEU A 124 -9.83 -4.98 3.47
N LYS A 125 -9.66 -6.30 3.63
CA LYS A 125 -10.51 -7.14 4.49
C LYS A 125 -10.30 -6.90 5.99
N GLU A 126 -9.11 -6.50 6.40
CA GLU A 126 -8.80 -6.18 7.81
C GLU A 126 -9.51 -4.90 8.27
N GLU A 127 -9.62 -3.92 7.38
CA GLU A 127 -10.13 -2.58 7.70
C GLU A 127 -11.61 -2.38 7.34
N VAL A 128 -12.10 -3.04 6.29
CA VAL A 128 -13.46 -2.80 5.76
C VAL A 128 -14.18 -4.11 5.44
N ALA A 129 -15.32 -4.30 6.11
CA ALA A 129 -16.29 -5.32 5.71
C ALA A 129 -17.18 -4.77 4.58
N ILE A 130 -16.98 -5.27 3.36
CA ILE A 130 -17.83 -4.98 2.21
C ILE A 130 -18.79 -6.16 2.03
N SER A 131 -20.04 -5.98 2.44
CA SER A 131 -21.13 -6.93 2.21
C SER A 131 -22.11 -6.36 1.17
N GLY A 132 -22.56 -7.20 0.24
CA GLY A 132 -23.61 -6.90 -0.72
C GLY A 132 -24.90 -7.65 -0.40
#